data_AF-A0A956IIB8-F1
#
_entry.id   AF-A0A956IIB8-F1
#
_cell.length_a   1.000
_cell.length_b   1.000
_cell.length_c   1.000
_cell.angle_alpha   90.00
_cell.angle_beta   90.00
_cell.angle_gamma   90.00
#
_symmetry.space_group_name_H-M   'P 1'
#
loop_
_entity.id
_entity.type
_entity.pdbx_description
1 polymer ?
#
loop_
_entity_poly.entity_id
_entity_poly.type
_entity_poly.pdbx_seq_one_letter_code
_entity_poly.pdbx_strand_id
1 'polypeptide(L)'
;MYIAILSQNPELYSTRRLAEAAQAAGHKSRVVDYLRCYMDISAHRPRVLYQGSPLDKVDAIIPRIGASNTFYGTAVVRQFEM
;
A
#
# COMPACT_ATOMS: atom_id res chain seq x y z
N MET A 1 -7.71 0.59 -13.11
CA MET A 1 -7.70 0.55 -11.64
C MET A 1 -6.43 1.21 -11.13
N TYR A 2 -6.47 1.79 -9.93
CA TYR A 2 -5.31 2.27 -9.19
C TYR A 2 -4.93 1.25 -8.12
N ILE A 3 -3.77 0.59 -8.32
CA ILE A 3 -3.26 -0.47 -7.46
C ILE A 3 -2.12 0.06 -6.60
N ALA A 4 -2.25 -0.03 -5.28
CA ALA A 4 -1.17 0.29 -4.35
C ALA A 4 -0.39 -0.99 -4.00
N ILE A 5 0.93 -0.98 -4.21
CA ILE A 5 1.81 -2.08 -3.83
C ILE A 5 2.51 -1.66 -2.53
N LEU A 6 2.14 -2.29 -1.41
CA LEU A 6 2.74 -2.00 -0.11
C LEU A 6 4.09 -2.71 0.00
N SER A 7 5.20 -1.99 -0.11
CA SER A 7 6.55 -2.55 -0.08
C SER A 7 7.56 -1.51 0.39
N GLN A 8 8.56 -1.93 1.17
CA GLN A 8 9.60 -1.03 1.71
C GLN A 8 10.58 -0.55 0.63
N ASN A 9 10.75 -1.33 -0.44
CA ASN A 9 11.72 -1.01 -1.47
C ASN A 9 11.14 -1.25 -2.89
N PRO A 10 10.98 -0.19 -3.70
CA PRO A 10 10.49 -0.29 -5.08
C PRO A 10 11.47 -0.95 -6.05
N GLU A 11 12.77 -0.96 -5.74
CA GLU A 11 13.82 -1.50 -6.60
C GLU A 11 13.94 -3.03 -6.52
N LEU A 12 13.35 -3.65 -5.49
CA LEU A 12 13.31 -5.11 -5.38
C LEU A 12 12.62 -5.71 -6.61
N TYR A 13 13.23 -6.75 -7.15
CA TYR A 13 12.75 -7.43 -8.37
C TYR A 13 11.24 -7.73 -8.30
N SER A 14 10.77 -8.32 -7.20
CA SER A 14 9.35 -8.68 -7.04
C SER A 14 8.44 -7.45 -7.05
N THR A 15 8.82 -6.38 -6.35
CA THR A 15 8.05 -5.12 -6.30
C THR A 15 7.96 -4.50 -7.68
N ARG A 16 9.11 -4.40 -8.38
CA ARG A 16 9.20 -3.86 -9.73
C ARG A 16 8.36 -4.66 -10.72
N ARG A 17 8.47 -6.00 -10.70
CA ARG A 17 7.69 -6.88 -11.59
C ARG A 17 6.19 -6.77 -11.37
N LEU A 18 5.74 -6.61 -10.12
CA LEU A 18 4.31 -6.39 -9.82
C LEU A 18 3.82 -5.05 -10.40
N ALA A 19 4.61 -3.98 -10.25
CA ALA A 19 4.27 -2.68 -10.82
C ALA A 19 4.21 -2.73 -12.36
N GLU A 20 5.21 -3.34 -12.99
CA GLU A 20 5.26 -3.53 -14.45
C GLU A 20 4.09 -4.36 -14.96
N ALA A 21 3.73 -5.46 -14.28
CA ALA A 21 2.61 -6.29 -14.67
C ALA A 21 1.28 -5.53 -14.55
N ALA A 22 1.10 -4.75 -13.49
CA ALA A 22 -0.07 -3.89 -13.33
C ALA A 22 -0.15 -2.82 -14.44
N GLN A 23 0.96 -2.19 -14.80
CA GLN A 23 1.03 -1.22 -15.89
C GLN A 23 0.76 -1.87 -17.24
N ALA A 24 1.32 -3.04 -17.51
CA ALA A 24 1.09 -3.80 -18.74
C ALA A 24 -0.38 -4.24 -18.90
N ALA A 25 -1.07 -4.49 -17.78
CA ALA A 25 -2.52 -4.74 -17.74
C ALA A 25 -3.38 -3.45 -17.89
N GLY A 26 -2.77 -2.28 -18.11
CA GLY A 26 -3.46 -1.01 -18.25
C GLY A 26 -3.93 -0.40 -16.93
N HIS A 27 -3.35 -0.81 -15.80
CA HIS A 27 -3.65 -0.25 -14.48
C HIS A 27 -2.61 0.79 -14.06
N LYS A 28 -3.04 1.79 -13.29
CA LYS A 28 -2.12 2.69 -12.60
C LYS A 28 -1.59 1.94 -11.37
N SER A 29 -0.28 1.91 -11.19
CA SER A 29 0.33 1.28 -10.02
C SER A 29 1.23 2.25 -9.28
N ARG A 30 1.20 2.23 -7.95
CA ARG A 30 2.16 2.97 -7.12
C ARG A 30 2.72 2.08 -6.02
N VAL A 31 4.04 2.09 -5.87
CA VAL A 31 4.69 1.48 -4.72
C VAL A 31 4.62 2.44 -3.54
N VAL A 32 4.17 1.94 -2.40
CA VAL A 32 3.96 2.70 -1.18
C VAL A 32 4.73 2.00 -0.06
N ASP A 33 5.64 2.75 0.58
CA ASP A 33 6.31 2.26 1.78
C ASP A 33 5.33 2.23 2.95
N TYR A 34 4.90 1.03 3.32
CA TYR A 34 3.93 0.85 4.40
C TYR A 34 4.45 1.34 5.74
N LEU A 35 5.77 1.44 5.96
CA LEU A 35 6.32 2.01 7.20
C LEU A 35 6.14 3.53 7.30
N ARG A 36 5.92 4.19 6.17
CA ARG A 36 5.66 5.64 6.10
C ARG A 36 4.17 5.95 6.04
N CYS A 37 3.33 4.92 6.11
CA CYS A 37 1.90 5.09 6.26
C CYS A 37 1.58 5.40 7.72
N TYR A 38 0.59 6.24 7.97
CA TYR A 38 0.01 6.52 9.28
C TYR A 38 -1.47 6.17 9.24
N MET A 39 -1.99 5.56 10.30
CA MET A 39 -3.39 5.18 10.38
C MET A 39 -4.16 6.25 11.17
N ASP A 40 -5.12 6.88 10.51
CA ASP A 40 -6.15 7.66 11.18
C ASP A 40 -7.23 6.67 11.65
N ILE A 41 -7.21 6.35 12.96
CA ILE A 41 -8.10 5.36 13.60
C ILE A 41 -9.43 5.97 14.06
N SER A 42 -9.77 7.16 13.57
CA SER A 42 -11.03 7.84 13.89
C SER A 42 -12.23 6.98 13.51
N ALA A 43 -13.15 6.77 14.46
CA ALA A 43 -14.28 5.84 14.31
C ALA A 43 -15.22 6.12 13.12
N HIS A 44 -15.26 7.35 12.61
CA HIS A 44 -16.18 7.75 11.53
C HIS A 44 -15.56 7.70 10.13
N ARG A 45 -14.23 7.76 9.99
CA ARG A 45 -13.53 7.73 8.70
C ARG A 45 -12.11 7.18 8.90
N PRO A 46 -11.96 5.85 9.07
CA PRO A 46 -10.65 5.23 9.07
C PRO A 46 -9.93 5.56 7.76
N ARG A 47 -8.69 6.07 7.84
CA ARG A 47 -7.89 6.38 6.65
C ARG A 47 -6.44 5.99 6.83
N VAL A 48 -5.79 5.70 5.71
CA VAL A 48 -4.33 5.56 5.65
C VAL A 48 -3.75 6.81 5.01
N LEU A 49 -2.89 7.49 5.75
CA LEU A 49 -2.15 8.68 5.30
C LEU A 49 -0.76 8.24 4.86
N TYR A 50 -0.29 8.72 3.72
CA TYR A 50 1.08 8.53 3.26
C TYR A 50 1.70 9.89 2.96
N GLN A 51 2.81 10.20 3.62
CA GLN A 51 3.50 11.49 3.51
C GLN A 51 2.56 12.69 3.74
N GLY A 52 1.68 12.59 4.75
CA GLY A 52 0.74 13.65 5.12
C GLY A 52 -0.49 13.78 4.21
N SER A 53 -0.61 12.98 3.15
CA SER A 53 -1.78 12.96 2.28
C SER A 53 -2.53 11.62 2.38
N PRO A 54 -3.87 11.61 2.40
CA PRO A 54 -4.63 10.37 2.35
C PRO A 54 -4.30 9.55 1.09
N LEU A 55 -4.12 8.24 1.27
CA LEU A 55 -4.13 7.25 0.18
C LEU A 55 -5.56 6.97 -0.27
N ASP A 56 -6.28 8.03 -0.65
CA ASP A 56 -7.64 7.92 -1.13
C ASP A 56 -7.65 7.37 -2.58
N LYS A 57 -8.75 6.68 -2.94
CA LYS A 57 -9.04 6.16 -4.30
C LYS A 57 -8.17 4.98 -4.78
N VAL A 58 -7.61 4.20 -3.87
CA VAL A 58 -6.96 2.92 -4.21
C VAL A 58 -8.04 1.88 -4.46
N ASP A 59 -8.05 1.25 -5.63
CA ASP A 59 -9.02 0.22 -6.00
C ASP A 59 -8.62 -1.17 -5.49
N ALA A 60 -7.31 -1.43 -5.38
CA ALA A 60 -6.77 -2.70 -4.92
C ALA A 60 -5.38 -2.52 -4.29
N ILE A 61 -5.01 -3.45 -3.42
CA ILE A 61 -3.77 -3.40 -2.64
C ILE A 61 -3.05 -4.73 -2.76
N ILE A 62 -1.75 -4.69 -3.02
CA ILE A 62 -0.88 -5.86 -3.05
C ILE A 62 0.10 -5.77 -1.87
N PRO A 63 -0.13 -6.51 -0.76
CA PRO A 63 0.74 -6.47 0.40
C PRO A 63 2.02 -7.27 0.18
N ARG A 64 3.17 -6.59 0.11
CA ARG A 64 4.52 -7.17 0.14
C ARG A 64 5.21 -6.79 1.44
N ILE A 65 4.70 -7.34 2.54
CA ILE A 65 5.16 -7.05 3.89
C ILE A 65 6.40 -7.88 4.22
N GLY A 66 7.47 -7.22 4.64
CA GLY A 66 8.68 -7.89 5.14
C GLY A 66 8.46 -8.53 6.50
N ALA A 67 9.06 -9.70 6.73
CA ALA A 67 8.88 -10.50 7.95
C ALA A 67 9.15 -9.72 9.24
N SER A 68 10.16 -8.85 9.25
CA SER A 68 10.56 -8.05 10.42
C SER A 68 9.51 -7.00 10.82
N ASN A 69 8.56 -6.66 9.96
CA ASN A 69 7.55 -5.62 10.20
C ASN A 69 6.12 -6.13 9.98
N THR A 70 5.89 -7.42 10.20
CA THR A 70 4.61 -8.09 9.94
C THR A 70 3.46 -7.45 10.72
N PHE A 71 3.65 -7.15 12.01
CA PHE A 71 2.59 -6.58 12.85
C PHE A 71 2.10 -5.24 12.30
N TYR A 72 3.03 -4.31 12.03
CA TYR A 72 2.66 -3.00 11.50
C TYR A 72 2.10 -3.09 10.08
N GLY A 73 2.75 -3.85 9.19
CA GLY A 73 2.30 -4.00 7.81
C GLY A 73 0.90 -4.60 7.71
N THR A 74 0.57 -5.60 8.54
CA THR A 74 -0.77 -6.18 8.58
C THR A 74 -1.81 -5.23 9.18
N ALA A 75 -1.44 -4.40 10.18
CA ALA A 75 -2.33 -3.35 10.68
C ALA A 75 -2.68 -2.33 9.58
N VAL A 76 -1.69 -1.90 8.80
CA VAL A 76 -1.91 -1.00 7.65
C VAL A 76 -2.84 -1.64 6.62
N VAL A 77 -2.64 -2.93 6.30
CA VAL A 77 -3.53 -3.66 5.37
C VAL A 77 -4.96 -3.70 5.89
N ARG A 78 -5.16 -4.06 7.17
CA ARG A 78 -6.49 -4.11 7.80
C ARG A 78 -7.18 -2.75 7.80
N GLN A 79 -6.43 -1.66 7.93
CA GLN A 79 -6.99 -0.31 7.88
C GLN A 79 -7.65 0.02 6.54
N PHE A 80 -7.23 -0.61 5.45
CA PHE A 80 -7.89 -0.43 4.15
C PHE A 80 -9.14 -1.30 3.96
N GLU A 81 -9.38 -2.28 4.83
CA GLU A 81 -10.59 -3.12 4.81
C GLU A 81 -11.73 -2.55 5.66
N MET A 82 -11.44 -1.57 6.53
CA MET A 82 -12.39 -0.91 7.44
C MET A 82 -12.95 0.38 6.85
#